data_AF-A0A0C2D7J5-F1
#
_entry.id   AF-A0A0C2D7J5-F1
#
_cell.length_a   1.000
_cell.length_b   1.000
_cell.length_c   1.000
_cell.angle_alpha   90.00
_cell.angle_beta   90.00
_cell.angle_gamma   90.00
#
_symmetry.space_group_name_H-M   'P 1'
#
loop_
_entity.id
_entity.type
_entity.pdbx_description
1 polymer ?
#
loop_
_entity_poly.entity_id
_entity_poly.type
_entity_poly.pdbx_seq_one_letter_code
_entity_poly.pdbx_strand_id
1 'polypeptide(L)'
;MTLDNLTPWPVEAFPSYDTDGRDILVIVAAASFDIPAPGSTALRPSAEQPPVPLEDRYHGEPGISGPVQAAQTAPFRPGADIHVRGCVRCAVPTGAVEVSLEVAELRRAAWVVGDRQWRRRVGGWEASEAEPFVTMPIAWERCHGGPDEARNRVGCHPPRGTLEGFALPNFEHPGALVQHPQTRLAPLGFGPVPPQWSPRLEHAGTYDEEWQRARAPYWPEDFNPRFFHAAPEGLRRAHFIGDEPITLVGFLPGQARHFRLPSLRLLLKSRSSSGAVARQLLRIDGVELDLDAERLTLYARATIDLADGLGRFAGATLRSLHGWESSP
;
A
#
# COMPACT_ATOMS: atom_id res chain seq x y z
N MET A 1 -13.91 16.59 20.82
CA MET A 1 -14.29 16.09 19.49
C MET A 1 -14.82 14.68 19.66
N THR A 2 -16.10 14.45 19.44
CA THR A 2 -16.74 13.14 19.67
C THR A 2 -17.11 12.51 18.33
N LEU A 3 -16.40 11.44 17.97
CA LEU A 3 -16.82 10.50 16.94
C LEU A 3 -17.39 9.27 17.65
N ASP A 4 -18.68 9.03 17.44
CA ASP A 4 -19.37 7.83 17.93
C ASP A 4 -19.27 6.73 16.87
N ASN A 5 -18.46 5.70 17.14
CA ASN A 5 -18.26 4.58 16.24
C ASN A 5 -19.24 3.45 16.57
N LEU A 6 -20.30 3.32 15.77
CA LEU A 6 -21.31 2.27 15.88
C LEU A 6 -21.01 1.06 14.98
N THR A 7 -19.78 0.97 14.46
CA THR A 7 -19.33 -0.11 13.59
C THR A 7 -18.44 -1.08 14.40
N PRO A 8 -18.28 -2.34 13.96
CA PRO A 8 -17.32 -3.25 14.59
C PRO A 8 -15.87 -2.98 14.16
N TRP A 9 -15.62 -1.96 13.34
CA TRP A 9 -14.33 -1.69 12.72
C TRP A 9 -13.54 -0.67 13.55
N PRO A 10 -12.21 -0.84 13.72
CA PRO A 10 -11.34 0.21 14.20
C PRO A 10 -11.46 1.49 13.36
N VAL A 11 -11.52 2.63 14.03
CA VAL A 11 -11.67 3.94 13.40
C VAL A 11 -10.75 4.94 14.08
N GLU A 12 -10.03 5.71 13.28
CA GLU A 12 -9.24 6.85 13.73
C GLU A 12 -9.81 8.15 13.18
N ALA A 13 -9.73 9.21 13.98
CA ALA A 13 -10.13 10.56 13.59
C ALA A 13 -9.08 11.57 14.06
N PHE A 14 -8.51 12.32 13.12
CA PHE A 14 -7.43 13.27 13.41
C PHE A 14 -7.57 14.55 12.57
N PRO A 15 -7.20 15.71 13.13
CA PRO A 15 -7.22 16.97 12.40
C PRO A 15 -6.11 16.98 11.33
N SER A 16 -6.37 17.68 10.23
CA SER A 16 -5.41 17.94 9.15
C SER A 16 -5.83 19.21 8.40
N TYR A 17 -5.20 19.49 7.25
CA TYR A 17 -5.61 20.55 6.33
C TYR A 17 -5.59 20.07 4.88
N ASP A 18 -6.49 20.61 4.06
CA ASP A 18 -6.55 20.32 2.62
C ASP A 18 -5.46 21.07 1.83
N THR A 19 -5.42 20.90 0.51
CA THR A 19 -4.46 21.60 -0.38
C THR A 19 -4.62 23.12 -0.40
N ASP A 20 -5.79 23.63 0.00
CA ASP A 20 -6.09 25.05 0.11
C ASP A 20 -5.83 25.60 1.52
N GLY A 21 -5.34 24.76 2.45
CA GLY A 21 -5.07 25.13 3.83
C GLY A 21 -6.31 25.17 4.73
N ARG A 22 -7.46 24.65 4.29
CA ARG A 22 -8.67 24.56 5.13
C ARG A 22 -8.52 23.45 6.15
N ASP A 23 -8.87 23.73 7.40
CA ASP A 23 -8.92 22.73 8.45
C ASP A 23 -9.93 21.63 8.09
N ILE A 24 -9.51 20.38 8.24
CA ILE A 24 -10.35 19.21 8.03
C ILE A 24 -10.21 18.22 9.19
N LEU A 25 -11.25 17.43 9.40
CA LEU A 25 -11.15 16.19 10.17
C LEU A 25 -11.08 15.02 9.19
N VAL A 26 -10.00 14.25 9.26
CA VAL A 26 -9.87 13.00 8.52
C VAL A 26 -10.41 11.88 9.39
N ILE A 27 -11.30 11.05 8.83
CA ILE A 27 -11.81 9.84 9.46
C ILE A 27 -11.40 8.66 8.60
N VAL A 28 -10.76 7.66 9.21
CA VAL A 28 -10.35 6.43 8.54
C VAL A 28 -10.87 5.24 9.33
N ALA A 29 -11.53 4.31 8.64
CA ALA A 29 -11.91 3.02 9.19
C ALA A 29 -11.04 1.91 8.58
N ALA A 30 -10.68 0.90 9.37
CA ALA A 30 -10.01 -0.31 8.91
C ALA A 30 -10.93 -1.52 9.14
N ALA A 31 -11.35 -2.18 8.06
CA ALA A 31 -12.17 -3.41 8.15
C ALA A 31 -11.35 -4.60 7.66
N SER A 32 -11.09 -5.57 8.55
CA SER A 32 -10.25 -6.73 8.23
C SER A 32 -11.03 -8.02 8.09
N PHE A 33 -10.65 -8.85 7.14
CA PHE A 33 -11.29 -10.10 6.75
C PHE A 33 -10.24 -11.20 6.55
N ASP A 34 -10.57 -12.43 6.91
CA ASP A 34 -9.69 -13.58 6.65
C ASP A 34 -9.68 -13.90 5.16
N ILE A 35 -8.49 -14.05 4.57
CA ILE A 35 -8.32 -14.56 3.21
C ILE A 35 -8.80 -16.03 3.22
N PRO A 36 -9.67 -16.44 2.27
CA PRO A 36 -10.25 -17.77 2.34
C PRO A 36 -9.21 -18.85 2.05
N ALA A 37 -9.42 -20.02 2.65
CA ALA A 37 -8.69 -21.24 2.31
C ALA A 37 -8.92 -21.66 0.84
N PRO A 38 -8.04 -22.51 0.25
CA PRO A 38 -8.24 -23.02 -1.10
C PRO A 38 -9.63 -23.64 -1.29
N GLY A 39 -10.31 -23.31 -2.39
CA GLY A 39 -11.64 -23.83 -2.71
C GLY A 39 -12.82 -23.11 -2.02
N SER A 40 -12.56 -22.15 -1.13
CA SER A 40 -13.57 -21.24 -0.58
C SER A 40 -13.43 -19.86 -1.22
N THR A 41 -14.55 -19.17 -1.40
CA THR A 41 -14.60 -17.78 -1.89
C THR A 41 -15.14 -16.80 -0.85
N ALA A 42 -15.58 -17.30 0.31
CA ALA A 42 -16.27 -16.50 1.31
C ALA A 42 -15.28 -15.78 2.24
N LEU A 43 -15.30 -14.46 2.22
CA LEU A 43 -14.64 -13.63 3.22
C LEU A 43 -15.47 -13.60 4.51
N ARG A 44 -14.76 -13.62 5.65
CA ARG A 44 -15.35 -13.45 6.98
C ARG A 44 -14.60 -12.36 7.71
N PRO A 45 -15.27 -11.51 8.52
CA PRO A 45 -14.57 -10.58 9.39
C PRO A 45 -13.53 -11.32 10.24
N SER A 46 -12.29 -10.86 10.20
CA SER A 46 -11.20 -11.43 10.99
C SER A 46 -11.50 -11.25 12.47
N ALA A 47 -11.14 -12.25 13.29
CA ALA A 47 -11.26 -12.15 14.74
C ALA A 47 -10.37 -11.03 15.30
N GLU A 48 -9.20 -10.82 14.68
CA GLU A 48 -8.33 -9.68 14.96
C GLU A 48 -8.70 -8.51 14.03
N GLN A 49 -8.94 -7.34 14.61
CA GLN A 49 -9.14 -6.09 13.89
C GLN A 49 -8.02 -5.11 14.29
N PRO A 50 -6.88 -5.12 13.58
CA PRO A 50 -5.79 -4.20 13.88
C PRO A 50 -6.22 -2.73 13.76
N PRO A 51 -5.66 -1.82 14.58
CA PRO A 51 -5.97 -0.40 14.48
C PRO A 51 -5.51 0.17 13.13
N VAL A 52 -6.06 1.33 12.76
CA VAL A 52 -5.58 2.07 11.60
C VAL A 52 -4.12 2.49 11.84
N PRO A 53 -3.17 2.19 10.94
CA PRO A 53 -1.79 2.56 11.14
C PRO A 53 -1.64 4.08 10.94
N LEU A 54 -1.16 4.77 11.99
CA LEU A 54 -0.90 6.21 11.95
C LEU A 54 0.55 6.55 11.57
N GLU A 55 1.43 5.55 11.53
CA GLU A 55 2.84 5.68 11.19
C GLU A 55 3.23 4.61 10.17
N ASP A 56 4.21 4.93 9.33
CA ASP A 56 4.80 3.96 8.40
C ASP A 56 5.59 2.92 9.19
N ARG A 57 5.39 1.63 8.89
CA ARG A 57 6.21 0.54 9.43
C ARG A 57 7.22 0.09 8.39
N TYR A 58 8.43 -0.22 8.83
CA TYR A 58 9.57 -0.57 7.99
C TYR A 58 10.12 -1.96 8.37
N HIS A 59 10.85 -2.59 7.44
CA HIS A 59 11.54 -3.87 7.73
C HIS A 59 12.70 -3.68 8.71
N GLY A 60 13.33 -2.51 8.68
CA GLY A 60 14.35 -2.07 9.61
C GLY A 60 14.23 -0.57 9.86
N GLU A 61 15.35 0.15 9.83
CA GLU A 61 15.37 1.59 10.06
C GLU A 61 14.77 2.40 8.89
N PRO A 62 13.95 3.43 9.14
CA PRO A 62 13.46 4.34 8.11
C PRO A 62 14.59 4.99 7.32
N GLY A 63 14.43 5.08 6.00
CA GLY A 63 15.43 5.67 5.10
C GLY A 63 16.57 4.73 4.69
N ILE A 64 16.80 3.64 5.44
CA ILE A 64 17.76 2.57 5.12
C ILE A 64 17.03 1.32 4.61
N SER A 65 15.78 1.12 5.02
CA SER A 65 14.92 0.01 4.59
C SER A 65 13.64 0.49 3.89
N GLY A 66 13.04 -0.40 3.12
CA GLY A 66 11.75 -0.20 2.48
C GLY A 66 10.59 -0.29 3.49
N PRO A 67 9.50 0.49 3.30
CA PRO A 67 8.33 0.38 4.15
C PRO A 67 7.56 -0.92 3.88
N VAL A 68 7.09 -1.52 4.96
CA VAL A 68 6.24 -2.73 5.01
C VAL A 68 4.77 -2.36 4.98
N GLN A 69 4.39 -1.29 5.68
CA GLN A 69 3.02 -0.80 5.75
C GLN A 69 3.04 0.72 5.77
N ALA A 70 2.17 1.33 4.96
CA ALA A 70 2.02 2.78 4.91
C ALA A 70 1.02 3.26 5.96
N ALA A 71 1.32 4.39 6.56
CA ALA A 71 0.38 5.16 7.37
C ALA A 71 -0.86 5.53 6.55
N GLN A 72 -2.01 5.57 7.23
CA GLN A 72 -3.28 6.01 6.67
C GLN A 72 -3.61 7.46 7.04
N THR A 73 -2.59 8.29 7.22
CA THR A 73 -2.69 9.69 7.66
C THR A 73 -2.85 10.72 6.53
N ALA A 74 -2.83 10.28 5.26
CA ALA A 74 -3.04 11.18 4.13
C ALA A 74 -4.39 11.92 4.28
N PRO A 75 -4.43 13.27 4.16
CA PRO A 75 -5.66 14.05 4.31
C PRO A 75 -6.71 13.62 3.30
N PHE A 76 -6.28 13.24 2.10
CA PHE A 76 -7.09 12.61 1.08
C PHE A 76 -6.20 11.74 0.18
N ARG A 77 -6.82 10.83 -0.57
CA ARG A 77 -6.15 10.10 -1.65
C ARG A 77 -6.87 10.36 -2.97
N PRO A 78 -6.15 10.64 -4.08
CA PRO A 78 -6.77 10.86 -5.38
C PRO A 78 -7.31 9.56 -6.03
N GLY A 79 -6.99 8.41 -5.45
CA GLY A 79 -7.54 7.12 -5.81
C GLY A 79 -7.31 6.10 -4.70
N ALA A 80 -7.40 4.81 -5.05
CA ALA A 80 -7.19 3.70 -4.15
C ALA A 80 -5.88 2.96 -4.44
N ASP A 81 -5.22 2.52 -3.37
CA ASP A 81 -3.98 1.77 -3.43
C ASP A 81 -4.17 0.30 -3.03
N ILE A 82 -3.42 -0.61 -3.66
CA ILE A 82 -3.30 -2.00 -3.24
C ILE A 82 -1.86 -2.27 -2.77
N HIS A 83 -1.72 -2.91 -1.61
CA HIS A 83 -0.45 -3.35 -1.05
C HIS A 83 -0.48 -4.83 -0.70
N VAL A 84 0.65 -5.51 -0.86
CA VAL A 84 0.87 -6.86 -0.34
C VAL A 84 2.09 -6.84 0.58
N ARG A 85 1.95 -7.42 1.77
CA ARG A 85 3.04 -7.57 2.73
C ARG A 85 3.10 -8.98 3.31
N GLY A 86 4.17 -9.24 4.05
CA GLY A 86 4.50 -10.56 4.57
C GLY A 86 5.35 -11.36 3.58
N CYS A 87 5.21 -12.68 3.61
CA CYS A 87 6.06 -13.56 2.82
C CYS A 87 5.29 -14.37 1.77
N VAL A 88 5.91 -14.56 0.61
CA VAL A 88 5.55 -15.64 -0.32
C VAL A 88 5.92 -16.97 0.33
N ARG A 89 5.00 -17.93 0.36
CA ARG A 89 5.19 -19.24 1.01
C ARG A 89 4.92 -20.40 0.05
N CYS A 90 5.91 -21.27 -0.09
CA CYS A 90 5.87 -22.50 -0.88
C CYS A 90 5.56 -23.71 0.03
N ALA A 91 4.94 -24.76 -0.52
CA ALA A 91 4.65 -25.99 0.25
C ALA A 91 5.90 -26.86 0.49
N VAL A 92 6.88 -26.76 -0.41
CA VAL A 92 8.17 -27.47 -0.37
C VAL A 92 9.28 -26.51 -0.79
N PRO A 93 10.55 -26.78 -0.43
CA PRO A 93 11.68 -25.98 -0.92
C PRO A 93 11.66 -25.86 -2.44
N THR A 94 11.59 -24.64 -2.95
CA THR A 94 11.37 -24.33 -4.37
C THR A 94 12.39 -23.30 -4.84
N GLY A 95 13.03 -23.52 -5.99
CA GLY A 95 14.03 -22.59 -6.55
C GLY A 95 13.44 -21.33 -7.17
N ALA A 96 12.23 -21.43 -7.74
CA ALA A 96 11.49 -20.30 -8.27
C ALA A 96 9.98 -20.61 -8.32
N VAL A 97 9.14 -19.60 -8.05
CA VAL A 97 7.68 -19.68 -8.16
C VAL A 97 7.14 -18.43 -8.85
N GLU A 98 6.14 -18.57 -9.72
CA GLU A 98 5.42 -17.43 -10.27
C GLU A 98 4.33 -16.99 -9.30
N VAL A 99 4.25 -15.69 -9.03
CA VAL A 99 3.17 -15.09 -8.26
C VAL A 99 2.39 -14.10 -9.13
N SER A 100 1.06 -14.06 -8.97
CA SER A 100 0.20 -13.11 -9.67
C SER A 100 -0.92 -12.64 -8.75
N LEU A 101 -1.08 -11.32 -8.66
CA LEU A 101 -2.20 -10.65 -8.01
C LEU A 101 -3.06 -10.01 -9.10
N GLU A 102 -4.33 -10.37 -9.10
CA GLU A 102 -5.34 -9.76 -9.96
C GLU A 102 -6.46 -9.17 -9.09
N VAL A 103 -6.79 -7.90 -9.33
CA VAL A 103 -7.86 -7.17 -8.61
C VAL A 103 -8.68 -6.37 -9.62
N ALA A 104 -9.87 -6.87 -9.95
CA ALA A 104 -10.63 -6.44 -11.13
C ALA A 104 -9.75 -6.43 -12.39
N GLU A 105 -9.59 -5.33 -13.13
CA GLU A 105 -8.69 -5.26 -14.30
C GLU A 105 -7.19 -5.10 -13.99
N LEU A 106 -6.80 -4.89 -12.73
CA LEU A 106 -5.39 -4.75 -12.38
C LEU A 106 -4.74 -6.12 -12.30
N ARG A 107 -3.56 -6.26 -12.89
CA ARG A 107 -2.72 -7.46 -12.78
C ARG A 107 -1.27 -7.08 -12.49
N ARG A 108 -0.68 -7.70 -11.48
CA ARG A 108 0.76 -7.62 -11.20
C ARG A 108 1.30 -9.02 -10.93
N ALA A 109 2.29 -9.42 -11.73
CA ALA A 109 2.92 -10.72 -11.63
C ALA A 109 4.45 -10.60 -11.53
N ALA A 110 5.07 -11.58 -10.88
CA ALA A 110 6.52 -11.67 -10.70
C ALA A 110 6.98 -13.13 -10.70
N TRP A 111 8.19 -13.38 -11.18
CA TRP A 111 8.95 -14.54 -10.73
C TRP A 111 9.55 -14.22 -9.36
N VAL A 112 9.35 -15.12 -8.42
CA VAL A 112 9.99 -15.10 -7.09
C VAL A 112 11.03 -16.20 -7.09
N VAL A 113 12.29 -15.80 -7.22
CA VAL A 113 13.45 -16.69 -7.34
C VAL A 113 14.20 -16.72 -6.02
N GLY A 114 14.72 -17.89 -5.66
CA GLY A 114 15.58 -18.08 -4.50
C GLY A 114 16.81 -17.17 -4.52
N ASP A 115 17.48 -17.10 -3.37
CA ASP A 115 18.66 -16.24 -3.22
C ASP A 115 19.73 -16.64 -4.23
N ARG A 116 20.27 -15.62 -4.91
CA ARG A 116 21.30 -15.75 -5.94
C ARG A 116 22.32 -14.64 -5.78
N GLN A 117 23.53 -14.92 -6.21
CA GLN A 117 24.64 -13.98 -6.19
C GLN A 117 25.39 -13.98 -7.51
N TRP A 118 26.00 -12.85 -7.86
CA TRP A 118 26.90 -12.76 -9.01
C TRP A 118 28.18 -13.53 -8.74
N ARG A 119 28.58 -14.35 -9.72
CA ARG A 119 29.82 -15.12 -9.71
C ARG A 119 30.65 -14.83 -10.95
N ARG A 120 31.96 -14.70 -10.78
CA ARG A 120 32.90 -14.54 -11.87
C ARG A 120 33.14 -15.89 -12.55
N ARG A 121 33.00 -15.91 -13.87
CA ARG A 121 33.39 -17.04 -14.73
C ARG A 121 34.32 -16.60 -15.84
N VAL A 122 34.91 -17.59 -16.52
CA VAL A 122 35.62 -17.36 -17.79
C VAL A 122 34.61 -16.84 -18.81
N GLY A 123 34.73 -15.56 -19.17
CA GLY A 123 33.84 -14.90 -20.13
C GLY A 123 32.85 -13.88 -19.53
N GLY A 124 32.78 -13.71 -18.21
CA GLY A 124 31.95 -12.64 -17.63
C GLY A 124 31.44 -12.92 -16.21
N TRP A 125 30.24 -12.39 -15.96
CA TRP A 125 29.50 -12.57 -14.72
C TRP A 125 28.26 -13.40 -15.00
N GLU A 126 27.96 -14.34 -14.12
CA GLU A 126 26.73 -15.13 -14.15
C GLU A 126 26.06 -15.11 -12.78
N ALA A 127 24.75 -15.34 -12.76
CA ALA A 127 24.05 -15.62 -11.52
C ALA A 127 24.41 -17.04 -11.03
N SER A 128 24.55 -17.21 -9.71
CA SER A 128 24.56 -18.55 -9.11
C SER A 128 23.25 -19.28 -9.35
N GLU A 129 23.24 -20.60 -9.11
CA GLU A 129 21.98 -21.32 -8.94
C GLU A 129 21.16 -20.70 -7.80
N ALA A 130 19.83 -20.74 -7.95
CA ALA A 130 18.91 -20.22 -6.96
C ALA A 130 18.83 -21.18 -5.77
N GLU A 131 19.07 -20.67 -4.57
CA GLU A 131 18.88 -21.44 -3.34
C GLU A 131 17.39 -21.72 -3.12
N PRO A 132 16.96 -23.00 -3.01
CA PRO A 132 15.56 -23.32 -2.78
C PRO A 132 15.04 -22.70 -1.47
N PHE A 133 13.85 -22.09 -1.52
CA PHE A 133 13.22 -21.47 -0.36
C PHE A 133 11.83 -22.05 -0.08
N VAL A 134 11.43 -21.98 1.19
CA VAL A 134 10.04 -22.20 1.62
C VAL A 134 9.32 -20.87 1.81
N THR A 135 10.05 -19.84 2.26
CA THR A 135 9.52 -18.51 2.56
C THR A 135 10.41 -17.44 1.93
N MET A 136 9.81 -16.50 1.20
CA MET A 136 10.51 -15.34 0.61
C MET A 136 9.79 -14.04 1.01
N PRO A 137 10.42 -13.17 1.83
CA PRO A 137 9.82 -11.91 2.24
C PRO A 137 9.58 -10.96 1.07
N ILE A 138 8.41 -10.31 1.03
CA ILE A 138 8.14 -9.21 0.11
C ILE A 138 8.83 -7.95 0.67
N ALA A 139 9.90 -7.53 0.01
CA ALA A 139 10.75 -6.43 0.45
C ALA A 139 11.38 -5.69 -0.75
N TRP A 140 11.53 -4.37 -0.66
CA TRP A 140 12.15 -3.56 -1.72
C TRP A 140 13.64 -3.88 -1.87
N GLU A 141 14.28 -4.28 -0.79
CA GLU A 141 15.66 -4.77 -0.71
C GLU A 141 15.90 -5.99 -1.61
N ARG A 142 14.84 -6.77 -1.85
CA ARG A 142 14.84 -7.98 -2.68
C ARG A 142 14.40 -7.73 -4.13
N CYS A 143 14.19 -6.46 -4.50
CA CYS A 143 13.85 -6.04 -5.85
C CYS A 143 15.06 -5.38 -6.53
N HIS A 144 15.01 -5.24 -7.86
CA HIS A 144 15.97 -4.42 -8.60
C HIS A 144 15.99 -2.97 -8.05
N GLY A 145 17.13 -2.29 -8.12
CA GLY A 145 17.34 -0.94 -7.58
C GLY A 145 18.50 -0.91 -6.60
N GLY A 146 19.01 0.25 -6.24
CA GLY A 146 20.18 0.44 -5.39
C GLY A 146 20.41 1.93 -5.17
N PRO A 147 21.49 2.37 -4.51
CA PRO A 147 21.64 3.75 -4.05
C PRO A 147 21.44 4.84 -5.14
N ASP A 148 21.77 4.52 -6.39
CA ASP A 148 21.64 5.41 -7.55
C ASP A 148 20.30 5.30 -8.31
N GLU A 149 19.38 4.42 -7.90
CA GLU A 149 18.06 4.22 -8.53
C GLU A 149 16.97 4.89 -7.69
N ALA A 150 16.47 6.03 -8.17
CA ALA A 150 15.51 6.85 -7.43
C ALA A 150 14.17 6.14 -7.13
N ARG A 151 13.81 5.11 -7.91
CA ARG A 151 12.57 4.32 -7.70
C ARG A 151 12.71 3.24 -6.62
N ASN A 152 13.93 2.84 -6.28
CA ASN A 152 14.22 1.90 -5.20
C ASN A 152 15.69 2.02 -4.79
N ARG A 153 15.96 2.77 -3.72
CA ARG A 153 17.32 3.09 -3.28
C ARG A 153 17.99 1.99 -2.47
N VAL A 154 17.22 1.02 -2.00
CA VAL A 154 17.66 -0.02 -1.03
C VAL A 154 17.70 -1.41 -1.66
N GLY A 155 17.44 -1.52 -2.96
CA GLY A 155 17.44 -2.80 -3.68
C GLY A 155 18.82 -3.44 -3.83
N CYS A 156 18.85 -4.54 -4.59
CA CYS A 156 20.03 -5.40 -4.80
C CYS A 156 20.85 -5.10 -6.06
N HIS A 157 20.58 -4.00 -6.76
CA HIS A 157 21.38 -3.54 -7.91
C HIS A 157 22.76 -3.12 -7.42
N PRO A 158 23.84 -3.77 -7.91
CA PRO A 158 25.16 -3.54 -7.38
C PRO A 158 25.68 -2.13 -7.73
N PRO A 159 26.34 -1.44 -6.78
CA PRO A 159 27.06 -0.20 -7.07
C PRO A 159 28.25 -0.46 -7.99
N ARG A 160 28.87 0.60 -8.52
CA ARG A 160 30.11 0.46 -9.30
C ARG A 160 31.20 -0.17 -8.41
N GLY A 161 31.70 -1.36 -8.78
CA GLY A 161 32.73 -2.06 -8.00
C GLY A 161 32.79 -3.56 -8.24
N THR A 162 33.29 -4.29 -7.26
CA THR A 162 33.38 -5.76 -7.27
C THR A 162 31.97 -6.35 -7.23
N LEU A 163 31.62 -7.20 -8.20
CA LEU A 163 30.30 -7.84 -8.27
C LEU A 163 30.25 -9.20 -7.58
N GLU A 164 31.40 -9.85 -7.33
CA GLU A 164 31.43 -11.19 -6.72
C GLU A 164 30.69 -11.19 -5.37
N GLY A 165 29.72 -12.09 -5.24
CA GLY A 165 28.92 -12.24 -4.02
C GLY A 165 27.78 -11.22 -3.86
N PHE A 166 27.62 -10.24 -4.76
CA PHE A 166 26.47 -9.34 -4.70
C PHE A 166 25.17 -10.07 -5.06
N ALA A 167 24.13 -9.82 -4.28
CA ALA A 167 22.82 -10.43 -4.47
C ALA A 167 22.16 -10.01 -5.80
N LEU A 168 21.35 -10.90 -6.35
CA LEU A 168 20.40 -10.59 -7.43
C LEU A 168 18.99 -10.39 -6.86
N PRO A 169 18.08 -9.74 -7.61
CA PRO A 169 16.69 -9.63 -7.19
C PRO A 169 16.04 -11.00 -7.01
N ASN A 170 15.21 -11.12 -5.97
CA ASN A 170 14.30 -12.26 -5.84
C ASN A 170 13.02 -12.01 -6.63
N PHE A 171 12.55 -10.77 -6.71
CA PHE A 171 11.34 -10.39 -7.43
C PHE A 171 11.70 -9.82 -8.81
N GLU A 172 11.48 -10.63 -9.84
CA GLU A 172 11.80 -10.30 -11.23
C GLU A 172 10.56 -10.29 -12.12
N HIS A 173 10.60 -9.47 -13.17
CA HIS A 173 9.50 -9.41 -14.12
C HIS A 173 9.47 -10.68 -14.99
N PRO A 174 8.31 -11.33 -15.20
CA PRO A 174 8.23 -12.60 -15.94
C PRO A 174 8.82 -12.57 -17.36
N GLY A 175 8.74 -11.41 -18.02
CA GLY A 175 9.31 -11.20 -19.36
C GLY A 175 10.70 -10.56 -19.40
N ALA A 176 11.32 -10.27 -18.25
CA ALA A 176 12.61 -9.58 -18.19
C ALA A 176 13.41 -10.02 -16.96
N LEU A 177 13.95 -11.23 -17.01
CA LEU A 177 14.84 -11.76 -15.97
C LEU A 177 16.20 -11.06 -16.00
N VAL A 178 16.85 -10.89 -14.84
CA VAL A 178 18.18 -10.28 -14.75
C VAL A 178 19.25 -11.31 -15.12
N GLN A 179 19.82 -11.15 -16.31
CA GLN A 179 20.89 -12.02 -16.83
C GLN A 179 22.27 -11.37 -16.82
N HIS A 180 22.33 -10.03 -16.84
CA HIS A 180 23.58 -9.27 -16.86
C HIS A 180 23.63 -8.20 -15.76
N PRO A 181 24.79 -7.92 -15.16
CA PRO A 181 24.92 -6.89 -14.11
C PRO A 181 24.59 -5.47 -14.58
N GLN A 182 24.68 -5.21 -15.89
CA GLN A 182 24.37 -3.91 -16.49
C GLN A 182 22.88 -3.74 -16.81
N THR A 183 22.06 -4.79 -16.66
CA THR A 183 20.61 -4.72 -16.87
C THR A 183 20.04 -3.65 -15.95
N ARG A 184 19.15 -2.80 -16.47
CA ARG A 184 18.40 -1.80 -15.72
C ARG A 184 16.93 -2.06 -15.93
N LEU A 185 16.24 -2.46 -14.87
CA LEU A 185 14.80 -2.75 -14.89
C LEU A 185 14.08 -1.83 -13.91
N ALA A 186 12.77 -1.67 -14.08
CA ALA A 186 11.97 -1.06 -13.04
C ALA A 186 11.90 -2.02 -11.82
N PRO A 187 11.96 -1.50 -10.58
CA PRO A 187 11.80 -2.33 -9.39
C PRO A 187 10.39 -2.92 -9.32
N LEU A 188 10.28 -4.20 -8.97
CA LEU A 188 9.01 -4.94 -8.93
C LEU A 188 8.59 -5.26 -7.48
N GLY A 189 8.28 -4.24 -6.69
CA GLY A 189 7.74 -4.40 -5.33
C GLY A 189 6.21 -4.53 -5.29
N PHE A 190 5.66 -5.12 -4.24
CA PHE A 190 4.20 -5.13 -3.97
C PHE A 190 3.82 -4.27 -2.75
N GLY A 191 4.81 -3.84 -1.96
CA GLY A 191 4.63 -2.97 -0.81
C GLY A 191 4.53 -1.49 -1.17
N PRO A 192 4.38 -0.62 -0.16
CA PRO A 192 4.32 0.82 -0.36
C PRO A 192 5.65 1.41 -0.86
N VAL A 193 5.59 2.45 -1.68
CA VAL A 193 6.71 3.29 -2.12
C VAL A 193 6.81 4.45 -1.14
N PRO A 194 7.96 4.73 -0.50
CA PRO A 194 8.10 5.80 0.47
C PRO A 194 8.13 7.20 -0.21
N PRO A 195 7.82 8.29 0.52
CA PRO A 195 7.68 9.64 -0.07
C PRO A 195 8.91 10.16 -0.82
N GLN A 196 10.11 9.80 -0.36
CA GLN A 196 11.40 10.25 -0.91
C GLN A 196 11.85 9.49 -2.17
N TRP A 197 11.04 8.57 -2.68
CA TRP A 197 11.33 7.81 -3.90
C TRP A 197 10.45 8.24 -5.06
N SER A 198 10.96 8.03 -6.28
CA SER A 198 10.17 8.21 -7.49
C SER A 198 9.06 7.16 -7.59
N PRO A 199 7.84 7.52 -8.05
CA PRO A 199 7.45 8.83 -8.58
C PRO A 199 6.85 9.79 -7.53
N ARG A 200 6.88 9.44 -6.23
CA ARG A 200 6.23 10.24 -5.19
C ARG A 200 6.95 11.56 -4.97
N LEU A 201 8.28 11.54 -4.94
CA LEU A 201 9.10 12.72 -4.71
C LEU A 201 8.79 13.84 -5.72
N GLU A 202 8.57 13.49 -6.99
CA GLU A 202 8.24 14.42 -8.08
C GLU A 202 6.85 15.06 -7.93
N HIS A 203 6.02 14.56 -7.02
CA HIS A 203 4.69 15.08 -6.73
C HIS A 203 4.63 15.91 -5.44
N ALA A 204 5.73 15.98 -4.68
CA ALA A 204 5.76 16.68 -3.39
C ALA A 204 5.62 18.20 -3.52
N GLY A 205 5.91 18.76 -4.70
CA GLY A 205 6.03 20.21 -4.92
C GLY A 205 7.36 20.77 -4.42
N THR A 206 7.52 22.08 -4.56
CA THR A 206 8.77 22.79 -4.28
C THR A 206 8.73 23.46 -2.90
N TYR A 207 9.67 23.09 -2.02
CA TYR A 207 9.81 23.63 -0.66
C TYR A 207 11.09 24.49 -0.55
N ASP A 208 11.09 25.68 -1.15
CA ASP A 208 12.22 26.62 -1.16
C ASP A 208 12.04 27.79 -0.18
N GLU A 209 12.95 28.77 -0.21
CA GLU A 209 12.90 29.97 0.65
C GLU A 209 11.64 30.82 0.43
N GLU A 210 11.10 30.83 -0.79
CA GLU A 210 9.88 31.57 -1.10
C GLU A 210 8.66 30.88 -0.48
N TRP A 211 8.55 29.55 -0.62
CA TRP A 211 7.57 28.76 0.12
C TRP A 211 7.68 29.01 1.62
N GLN A 212 8.90 28.96 2.17
CA GLN A 212 9.13 29.13 3.61
C GLN A 212 8.66 30.51 4.11
N ARG A 213 8.88 31.57 3.33
CA ARG A 213 8.51 32.94 3.70
C ARG A 213 7.01 33.22 3.53
N ALA A 214 6.38 32.71 2.46
CA ALA A 214 5.06 33.15 2.03
C ALA A 214 3.94 32.15 2.29
N ARG A 215 4.26 30.85 2.46
CA ARG A 215 3.26 29.77 2.42
C ARG A 215 3.38 28.74 3.53
N ALA A 216 4.55 28.58 4.15
CA ALA A 216 4.69 27.69 5.30
C ALA A 216 3.65 28.03 6.39
N PRO A 217 3.01 27.02 7.01
CA PRO A 217 3.27 25.58 6.90
C PRO A 217 2.41 24.82 5.85
N TYR A 218 1.73 25.50 4.93
CA TYR A 218 0.82 24.86 3.96
C TYR A 218 1.55 24.18 2.80
N TRP A 219 0.84 23.33 2.05
CA TRP A 219 1.36 22.64 0.85
C TRP A 219 1.86 23.64 -0.20
N PRO A 220 2.96 23.34 -0.95
CA PRO A 220 3.40 24.14 -2.09
C PRO A 220 2.31 24.34 -3.17
N GLU A 221 2.46 25.38 -4.00
CA GLU A 221 1.51 25.67 -5.10
C GLU A 221 1.51 24.60 -6.18
N ASP A 222 2.68 24.02 -6.45
CA ASP A 222 2.90 22.95 -7.41
C ASP A 222 2.72 21.56 -6.81
N PHE A 223 2.19 21.45 -5.58
CA PHE A 223 1.89 20.16 -4.95
C PHE A 223 0.91 19.35 -5.80
N ASN A 224 1.26 18.10 -6.09
CA ASN A 224 0.40 17.20 -6.83
C ASN A 224 -0.17 16.12 -5.90
N PRO A 225 -1.50 16.01 -5.75
CA PRO A 225 -2.14 15.02 -4.89
C PRO A 225 -1.74 13.56 -5.14
N ARG A 226 -1.20 13.23 -6.32
CA ARG A 226 -0.63 11.91 -6.62
C ARG A 226 0.51 11.53 -5.67
N PHE A 227 1.09 12.48 -4.94
CA PHE A 227 2.02 12.26 -3.83
C PHE A 227 1.47 11.28 -2.76
N PHE A 228 0.15 11.30 -2.54
CA PHE A 228 -0.53 10.43 -1.56
C PHE A 228 -0.76 9.00 -2.05
N HIS A 229 -0.46 8.66 -3.31
CA HIS A 229 -0.36 7.27 -3.72
C HIS A 229 0.95 6.67 -3.21
N ALA A 230 0.84 5.67 -2.36
CA ALA A 230 1.95 4.86 -1.88
C ALA A 230 2.05 3.53 -2.64
N ALA A 231 1.01 3.00 -3.28
CA ALA A 231 1.16 1.78 -4.09
C ALA A 231 2.05 2.03 -5.32
N PRO A 232 2.76 1.03 -5.86
CA PRO A 232 3.40 1.17 -7.17
C PRO A 232 2.34 1.29 -8.29
N GLU A 233 2.71 1.86 -9.44
CA GLU A 233 1.76 2.33 -10.49
C GLU A 233 0.69 1.30 -10.92
N GLY A 234 1.07 0.04 -11.17
CA GLY A 234 0.13 -1.03 -11.54
C GLY A 234 -0.76 -1.59 -10.41
N LEU A 235 -0.67 -1.02 -9.20
CA LEU A 235 -1.48 -1.37 -8.02
C LEU A 235 -2.31 -0.17 -7.53
N ARG A 236 -2.66 0.74 -8.44
CA ARG A 236 -3.49 1.92 -8.17
C ARG A 236 -4.76 1.86 -9.01
N ARG A 237 -5.87 2.35 -8.47
CA ARG A 237 -7.16 2.49 -9.15
C ARG A 237 -7.83 3.80 -8.78
N ALA A 238 -8.79 4.27 -9.57
CA ALA A 238 -9.61 5.43 -9.21
C ALA A 238 -10.41 5.23 -7.91
N HIS A 239 -11.08 4.08 -7.72
CA HIS A 239 -11.86 3.76 -6.53
C HIS A 239 -12.19 2.26 -6.43
N PHE A 240 -12.57 1.80 -5.24
CA PHE A 240 -13.24 0.51 -5.01
C PHE A 240 -14.65 0.73 -4.47
N ILE A 241 -15.61 -0.07 -4.93
CA ILE A 241 -17.01 -0.06 -4.51
C ILE A 241 -17.44 -1.35 -3.80
N GLY A 242 -16.61 -2.38 -3.84
CA GLY A 242 -16.94 -3.72 -3.38
C GLY A 242 -17.35 -4.62 -4.53
N ASP A 243 -17.36 -5.92 -4.25
CA ASP A 243 -17.53 -7.01 -5.22
C ASP A 243 -16.46 -7.07 -6.31
N GLU A 244 -15.36 -6.32 -6.31
CA GLU A 244 -14.29 -6.54 -7.28
C GLU A 244 -13.65 -7.94 -7.08
N PRO A 245 -13.46 -8.74 -8.14
CA PRO A 245 -12.82 -10.05 -8.00
C PRO A 245 -11.34 -9.90 -7.64
N ILE A 246 -10.87 -10.76 -6.75
CA ILE A 246 -9.46 -10.92 -6.39
C ILE A 246 -9.02 -12.35 -6.67
N THR A 247 -7.89 -12.48 -7.34
CA THR A 247 -7.19 -13.74 -7.53
C THR A 247 -5.74 -13.60 -7.04
N LEU A 248 -5.35 -14.50 -6.14
CA LEU A 248 -4.01 -14.57 -5.56
C LEU A 248 -3.37 -15.92 -5.93
N VAL A 249 -2.36 -15.90 -6.80
CA VAL A 249 -1.65 -17.09 -7.29
C VAL A 249 -0.22 -17.10 -6.75
N GLY A 250 0.24 -18.25 -6.24
CA GLY A 250 1.64 -18.50 -5.87
C GLY A 250 2.12 -17.82 -4.58
N PHE A 251 1.36 -16.90 -3.99
CA PHE A 251 1.75 -16.21 -2.75
C PHE A 251 1.63 -17.09 -1.50
N LEU A 252 0.66 -18.00 -1.46
CA LEU A 252 0.38 -18.88 -0.33
C LEU A 252 0.46 -20.35 -0.76
N PRO A 253 0.74 -21.30 0.16
CA PRO A 253 0.78 -22.71 -0.20
C PRO A 253 -0.57 -23.22 -0.72
N GLY A 254 -0.52 -24.18 -1.62
CA GLY A 254 -1.69 -24.81 -2.22
C GLY A 254 -2.20 -24.09 -3.47
N GLN A 255 -3.50 -24.21 -3.74
CA GLN A 255 -4.12 -23.64 -4.94
C GLN A 255 -4.34 -22.13 -4.80
N ALA A 256 -4.58 -21.45 -5.92
CA ALA A 256 -4.89 -20.01 -5.92
C ALA A 256 -6.10 -19.69 -5.02
N ARG A 257 -6.09 -18.48 -4.44
CA ARG A 257 -7.24 -17.95 -3.69
C ARG A 257 -8.07 -17.08 -4.62
N HIS A 258 -9.38 -17.31 -4.63
CA HIS A 258 -10.34 -16.54 -5.43
C HIS A 258 -11.44 -16.03 -4.51
N PHE A 259 -11.67 -14.72 -4.49
CA PHE A 259 -12.73 -14.11 -3.69
C PHE A 259 -13.11 -12.75 -4.29
N ARG A 260 -14.02 -12.03 -3.64
CA ARG A 260 -14.42 -10.70 -4.06
C ARG A 260 -14.27 -9.74 -2.89
N LEU A 261 -13.96 -8.48 -3.18
CA LEU A 261 -13.88 -7.44 -2.16
C LEU A 261 -15.23 -7.29 -1.43
N PRO A 262 -15.24 -7.18 -0.10
CA PRO A 262 -16.48 -6.94 0.63
C PRO A 262 -16.96 -5.51 0.38
N SER A 263 -18.26 -5.32 0.22
CA SER A 263 -18.85 -3.98 0.16
C SER A 263 -18.86 -3.35 1.56
N LEU A 264 -18.20 -2.21 1.70
CA LEU A 264 -18.05 -1.50 2.98
C LEU A 264 -18.83 -0.18 2.94
N ARG A 265 -20.14 -0.23 3.21
CA ARG A 265 -21.03 0.94 3.20
C ARG A 265 -21.08 1.61 4.58
N LEU A 266 -20.06 2.40 4.91
CA LEU A 266 -19.98 3.13 6.18
C LEU A 266 -20.49 4.56 6.01
N LEU A 267 -21.64 4.84 6.60
CA LEU A 267 -22.25 6.17 6.59
C LEU A 267 -21.71 6.99 7.77
N LEU A 268 -21.05 8.08 7.41
CA LEU A 268 -20.66 9.14 8.32
C LEU A 268 -21.74 10.22 8.32
N LYS A 269 -22.25 10.51 9.51
CA LYS A 269 -23.16 11.62 9.77
C LYS A 269 -22.46 12.62 10.69
N SER A 270 -22.18 13.81 10.19
CA SER A 270 -21.55 14.89 10.97
C SER A 270 -22.55 15.99 11.28
N ARG A 271 -22.32 16.69 12.40
CA ARG A 271 -23.12 17.83 12.82
C ARG A 271 -22.20 19.00 13.19
N SER A 272 -22.50 20.18 12.64
CA SER A 272 -21.88 21.44 13.08
C SER A 272 -22.52 21.97 14.36
N SER A 273 -21.87 22.94 15.00
CA SER A 273 -22.43 23.67 16.15
C SER A 273 -23.64 24.52 15.77
N SER A 274 -23.76 24.93 14.50
CA SER A 274 -24.97 25.56 13.95
C SER A 274 -26.13 24.60 13.73
N GLY A 275 -25.92 23.30 13.94
CA GLY A 275 -26.94 22.26 13.77
C GLY A 275 -27.08 21.71 12.34
N ALA A 276 -26.29 22.21 11.39
CA ALA A 276 -26.23 21.65 10.03
C ALA A 276 -25.74 20.20 10.08
N VAL A 277 -26.34 19.35 9.23
CA VAL A 277 -26.04 17.91 9.18
C VAL A 277 -25.57 17.55 7.78
N ALA A 278 -24.38 16.98 7.69
CA ALA A 278 -23.87 16.37 6.47
C ALA A 278 -23.87 14.84 6.59
N ARG A 279 -24.04 14.16 5.45
CA ARG A 279 -24.01 12.71 5.33
C ARG A 279 -23.13 12.35 4.15
N GLN A 280 -22.22 11.41 4.36
CA GLN A 280 -21.37 10.89 3.29
C GLN A 280 -20.95 9.46 3.59
N LEU A 281 -20.66 8.68 2.55
CA LEU A 281 -20.02 7.39 2.71
C LEU A 281 -18.52 7.57 2.81
N LEU A 282 -17.87 6.76 3.65
CA LEU A 282 -16.42 6.58 3.54
C LEU A 282 -16.13 5.87 2.21
N ARG A 283 -15.08 6.31 1.52
CA ARG A 283 -14.61 5.71 0.27
C ARG A 283 -13.48 4.75 0.57
N ILE A 284 -13.55 3.52 0.05
CA ILE A 284 -12.44 2.58 0.11
C ILE A 284 -11.30 3.12 -0.77
N ASP A 285 -10.17 3.43 -0.15
CA ASP A 285 -8.98 3.96 -0.81
C ASP A 285 -7.68 3.22 -0.46
N GLY A 286 -7.79 2.13 0.30
CA GLY A 286 -6.69 1.20 0.52
C GLY A 286 -7.18 -0.24 0.62
N VAL A 287 -6.43 -1.14 0.00
CA VAL A 287 -6.60 -2.60 0.06
C VAL A 287 -5.24 -3.19 0.45
N GLU A 288 -5.14 -3.81 1.61
CA GLU A 288 -3.90 -4.43 2.08
C GLU A 288 -4.09 -5.95 2.23
N LEU A 289 -3.18 -6.72 1.63
CA LEU A 289 -3.09 -8.17 1.80
C LEU A 289 -1.88 -8.48 2.68
N ASP A 290 -2.13 -8.96 3.90
CA ASP A 290 -1.13 -9.49 4.83
C ASP A 290 -1.05 -11.01 4.67
N LEU A 291 -0.01 -11.50 4.02
CA LEU A 291 0.16 -12.93 3.70
C LEU A 291 0.54 -13.78 4.91
N ASP A 292 1.14 -13.17 5.93
CA ASP A 292 1.59 -13.88 7.12
C ASP A 292 0.40 -14.09 8.07
N ALA A 293 -0.47 -13.08 8.18
CA ALA A 293 -1.75 -13.20 8.90
C ALA A 293 -2.88 -13.80 8.05
N GLU A 294 -2.65 -14.04 6.75
CA GLU A 294 -3.67 -14.42 5.76
C GLU A 294 -4.92 -13.52 5.85
N ARG A 295 -4.71 -12.21 5.84
CA ARG A 295 -5.75 -11.20 6.12
C ARG A 295 -5.80 -10.13 5.04
N LEU A 296 -7.02 -9.77 4.64
CA LEU A 296 -7.35 -8.62 3.81
C LEU A 296 -7.84 -7.49 4.71
N THR A 297 -7.27 -6.29 4.59
CA THR A 297 -7.76 -5.09 5.27
C THR A 297 -8.18 -4.04 4.25
N LEU A 298 -9.39 -3.51 4.40
CA LEU A 298 -9.88 -2.35 3.67
C LEU A 298 -9.74 -1.10 4.51
N TYR A 299 -9.12 -0.07 3.95
CA TYR A 299 -9.10 1.27 4.52
C TYR A 299 -10.12 2.13 3.78
N ALA A 300 -11.05 2.71 4.53
CA ALA A 300 -12.05 3.62 4.00
C ALA A 300 -11.93 4.99 4.67
N ARG A 301 -11.94 6.06 3.88
CA ARG A 301 -11.67 7.43 4.33
C ARG A 301 -12.82 8.37 4.00
N ALA A 302 -13.05 9.33 4.88
CA ALA A 302 -13.84 10.52 4.61
C ALA A 302 -13.20 11.73 5.28
N THR A 303 -13.44 12.91 4.72
CA THR A 303 -13.01 14.18 5.30
C THR A 303 -14.22 15.02 5.64
N ILE A 304 -14.17 15.70 6.79
CA ILE A 304 -15.17 16.70 7.16
C ILE A 304 -14.46 18.05 7.08
N ASP A 305 -15.00 18.94 6.25
CA ASP A 305 -14.58 20.34 6.23
C ASP A 305 -14.91 21.00 7.58
N LEU A 306 -13.91 21.61 8.18
CA LEU A 306 -14.01 22.38 9.41
C LEU A 306 -13.90 23.88 9.11
N ALA A 307 -14.48 24.37 8.01
CA ALA A 307 -14.45 25.77 7.59
C ALA A 307 -14.75 26.80 8.69
N ASP A 308 -15.52 26.43 9.71
CA ASP A 308 -15.80 27.29 10.88
C ASP A 308 -14.86 27.07 12.09
N GLY A 309 -13.78 26.30 11.91
CA GLY A 309 -12.81 25.88 12.92
C GLY A 309 -13.21 24.63 13.72
N LEU A 310 -12.20 23.93 14.26
CA LEU A 310 -12.34 22.75 15.13
C LEU A 310 -13.35 22.95 16.29
N GLY A 311 -13.46 24.17 16.83
CA GLY A 311 -14.38 24.53 17.91
C GLY A 311 -15.87 24.49 17.54
N ARG A 312 -16.21 24.41 16.25
CA ARG A 312 -17.60 24.32 15.75
C ARG A 312 -18.01 22.91 15.31
N PHE A 313 -17.15 21.92 15.45
CA PHE A 313 -17.54 20.53 15.27
C PHE A 313 -18.31 20.04 16.51
N ALA A 314 -19.60 19.73 16.36
CA ALA A 314 -20.42 19.26 17.48
C ALA A 314 -20.27 17.75 17.71
N GLY A 315 -20.10 16.98 16.64
CA GLY A 315 -19.91 15.53 16.72
C GLY A 315 -20.16 14.84 15.39
N ALA A 316 -19.74 13.58 15.30
CA ALA A 316 -20.06 12.70 14.19
C ALA A 316 -20.42 11.31 14.69
N THR A 317 -21.21 10.59 13.90
CA THR A 317 -21.53 9.18 14.12
C THR A 317 -21.20 8.41 12.85
N LEU A 318 -20.49 7.29 13.01
CA LEU A 318 -20.22 6.34 11.94
C LEU A 318 -21.06 5.08 12.15
N ARG A 319 -21.77 4.62 11.12
CA ARG A 319 -22.51 3.35 11.17
C ARG A 319 -22.45 2.62 9.84
N SER A 320 -22.64 1.30 9.88
CA SER A 320 -22.85 0.51 8.66
C SER A 320 -24.27 0.73 8.12
N LEU A 321 -24.39 0.84 6.80
CA LEU A 321 -25.67 0.74 6.11
C LEU A 321 -26.03 -0.72 5.87
N HIS A 322 -27.29 -1.06 6.06
CA HIS A 322 -27.83 -2.33 5.59
C HIS A 322 -27.96 -2.34 4.06
N GLY A 323 -28.00 -3.53 3.46
CA GLY A 323 -28.07 -3.68 2.00
C GLY A 323 -29.30 -3.02 1.35
N TRP A 324 -30.39 -2.86 2.10
CA TRP A 324 -31.63 -2.22 1.63
C TRP A 324 -31.63 -0.69 1.76
N GLU A 325 -30.67 -0.10 2.48
CA GLU A 325 -30.60 1.35 2.65
C GLU A 325 -30.01 2.03 1.41
N SER A 326 -30.58 3.15 0.97
CA SER A 326 -30.02 3.95 -0.13
C SER A 326 -28.77 4.71 0.32
N SER A 327 -27.84 4.95 -0.61
CA SER A 327 -26.71 5.84 -0.36
C SER A 327 -27.21 7.29 -0.28
N PRO A 328 -26.58 8.14 0.56
CA PRO A 328 -27.01 9.52 0.80
C PRO A 328 -26.86 10.43 -0.42
#